data_AF-A0A8R2NLU1-F1
#
_entry.id   AF-A0A8R2NLU1-F1
#
_cell.length_a   1.000
_cell.length_b   1.000
_cell.length_c   1.000
_cell.angle_alpha   90.00
_cell.angle_beta   90.00
_cell.angle_gamma   90.00
#
_symmetry.space_group_name_H-M   'P 1'
#
loop_
_entity.id
_entity.type
_entity.pdbx_description
1 polymer ?
#
loop_
_entity_poly.entity_id
_entity_poly.type
_entity_poly.pdbx_seq_one_letter_code
_entity_poly.pdbx_strand_id
1 'polypeptide(L)'
;MTSTRSNPHTILNDNKKSLNSPQRINTSRKPAISKTEERQRMMSGVASIMPQIAQPDLSINYSSSQSKETVEEPVSELDSEMANKINMKFKNMLLEYEQMQNLDDIIYSLSEDETSVIRTRHEEFVKLMSLITLDTNPITLTTVAGNIFAELLSKQLISVEAITQGIDAVLKDWNDYLMDYPQFFSYIAAIIVPLLLSQNASFDFKNLKDSCTSIRPDNSSKLFIEVLNKILSSMEKQNIKEQLGGGILWIYNKWLASEYVPLNIFIPDNQINEYFEDDRIGALILSIAMYDKLKTLYSYDILHRWISTNINAEVIKCPQFVRALTIAIVILCWHSNHASEDFFDNVHVKLLTHYIRFKTLLEPEIQAREVQCLYGFQIMSAVLKHPRGMISKLFHKLHQDSVISKESFELWKRGDNFKAGFNEDLETKTMAVEFLNSFFLSLVGNNSDEDETAE
;
A
#
# COMPACT_ATOMS: atom_id res chain seq x y z
N MET A 1 -59.82 2.19 35.65
CA MET A 1 -59.01 1.57 36.71
C MET A 1 -57.68 2.28 36.75
N THR A 2 -57.32 2.74 37.95
CA THR A 2 -56.28 3.70 38.28
C THR A 2 -54.86 3.15 38.13
N SER A 3 -53.95 4.11 37.95
CA SER A 3 -52.52 3.97 37.67
C SER A 3 -51.66 4.06 38.94
N THR A 4 -50.39 3.65 38.76
CA THR A 4 -49.13 4.21 39.31
C THR A 4 -48.53 3.80 40.67
N ARG A 5 -47.22 3.45 40.55
CA ARG A 5 -46.02 3.65 41.44
C ARG A 5 -46.01 2.85 42.77
N SER A 6 -44.91 2.29 43.29
CA SER A 6 -43.54 2.85 43.51
C SER A 6 -42.55 1.74 43.97
N ASN A 7 -41.25 1.99 43.82
CA ASN A 7 -40.04 1.34 44.42
C ASN A 7 -40.02 1.39 45.99
N PRO A 8 -38.97 0.96 46.76
CA PRO A 8 -37.97 -0.15 46.67
C PRO A 8 -37.60 -0.82 48.05
N HIS A 9 -36.66 -1.79 48.03
CA HIS A 9 -35.69 -2.31 49.04
C HIS A 9 -35.99 -2.39 50.56
N THR A 10 -35.79 -3.59 51.15
CA THR A 10 -34.81 -3.96 52.24
C THR A 10 -35.19 -5.32 52.86
N ILE A 11 -34.22 -6.11 53.37
CA ILE A 11 -34.30 -6.89 54.64
C ILE A 11 -32.97 -7.65 54.91
N LEU A 12 -32.54 -7.56 56.17
CA LEU A 12 -31.49 -8.28 56.92
C LEU A 12 -31.73 -9.81 57.04
N ASN A 13 -30.65 -10.61 57.19
CA ASN A 13 -30.42 -11.37 58.45
C ASN A 13 -29.05 -12.07 58.53
N ASP A 14 -28.47 -12.02 59.74
CA ASP A 14 -27.27 -12.72 60.24
C ASP A 14 -27.57 -14.12 60.80
N ASN A 15 -26.62 -15.07 60.70
CA ASN A 15 -25.95 -15.71 61.87
C ASN A 15 -24.96 -16.86 61.53
N LYS A 16 -23.72 -16.68 61.99
CA LYS A 16 -22.77 -17.59 62.71
C LYS A 16 -22.37 -18.98 62.14
N LYS A 17 -21.06 -19.19 61.96
CA LYS A 17 -20.16 -19.91 62.90
C LYS A 17 -18.67 -19.89 62.49
N SER A 18 -17.81 -19.67 63.48
CA SER A 18 -16.34 -19.72 63.48
C SER A 18 -15.80 -21.11 63.85
N LEU A 19 -14.60 -21.52 63.38
CA LEU A 19 -13.38 -21.80 64.18
C LEU A 19 -12.28 -22.53 63.35
N ASN A 20 -11.02 -22.20 63.68
CA ASN A 20 -9.77 -23.00 63.62
C ASN A 20 -8.90 -23.03 62.34
N SER A 21 -7.86 -22.18 62.34
CA SER A 21 -6.47 -22.53 61.97
C SER A 21 -5.74 -23.06 63.24
N PRO A 22 -4.46 -23.57 63.28
CA PRO A 22 -3.31 -23.21 62.41
C PRO A 22 -2.18 -24.29 62.20
N GLN A 23 -1.06 -23.82 61.60
CA GLN A 23 0.33 -24.35 61.55
C GLN A 23 0.69 -25.26 60.33
N ARG A 24 1.85 -25.15 59.66
CA ARG A 24 3.16 -24.54 60.01
C ARG A 24 4.02 -24.29 58.74
N ILE A 25 4.86 -23.27 58.86
CA ILE A 25 6.05 -22.81 58.11
C ILE A 25 6.85 -23.89 57.34
N ASN A 26 7.25 -23.59 56.09
CA ASN A 26 8.66 -23.69 55.69
C ASN A 26 9.06 -22.83 54.49
N THR A 27 10.28 -22.30 54.61
CA THR A 27 10.94 -21.27 53.83
C THR A 27 11.67 -21.81 52.59
N SER A 28 11.64 -21.08 51.47
CA SER A 28 12.83 -20.94 50.61
C SER A 28 12.70 -19.76 49.65
N ARG A 29 13.51 -18.72 49.93
CA ARG A 29 13.87 -17.64 49.01
C ARG A 29 14.77 -18.22 47.90
N LYS A 30 14.51 -17.86 46.64
CA LYS A 30 15.53 -17.87 45.56
C LYS A 30 15.66 -16.46 44.99
N PRO A 31 16.88 -15.98 44.69
CA PRO A 31 17.15 -14.56 44.44
C PRO A 31 16.93 -14.17 42.97
N ALA A 32 16.71 -12.87 42.76
CA ALA A 32 16.67 -12.19 41.48
C ALA A 32 18.05 -12.26 40.78
N ILE A 33 18.05 -12.69 39.51
CA ILE A 33 19.22 -12.68 38.64
C ILE A 33 19.08 -11.49 37.68
N SER A 34 20.15 -10.68 37.60
CA SER A 34 20.21 -9.48 36.77
C SER A 34 20.35 -9.81 35.28
N LYS A 35 19.75 -8.99 34.41
CA LYS A 35 19.73 -9.12 32.94
C LYS A 35 21.10 -8.91 32.25
N THR A 36 22.20 -9.08 32.96
CA THR A 36 23.56 -8.78 32.47
C THR A 36 24.43 -10.02 32.30
N GLU A 37 24.02 -11.18 32.80
CA GLU A 37 24.80 -12.44 32.72
C GLU A 37 24.33 -13.41 31.63
N GLU A 38 23.20 -13.14 30.97
CA GLU A 38 22.68 -13.99 29.87
C GLU A 38 23.29 -13.59 28.51
N ARG A 39 23.87 -12.39 28.39
CA ARG A 39 24.53 -11.89 27.17
C ARG A 39 25.99 -12.32 27.00
N GLN A 40 26.61 -12.98 27.98
CA GLN A 40 28.00 -13.45 27.91
C GLN A 40 28.14 -14.97 27.68
N ARG A 41 27.04 -15.73 27.54
CA ARG A 41 27.07 -17.18 27.28
C ARG A 41 26.77 -17.62 25.84
N MET A 42 26.55 -16.69 24.90
CA MET A 42 26.30 -17.03 23.48
C MET A 42 27.46 -16.68 22.52
N MET A 43 28.63 -16.25 23.03
CA MET A 43 29.81 -15.93 22.23
C MET A 43 31.01 -16.83 22.60
N SER A 44 30.86 -18.15 22.41
CA SER A 44 31.96 -19.12 22.48
C SER A 44 31.56 -20.41 21.77
N GLY A 45 31.84 -20.51 20.47
CA GLY A 45 31.53 -21.70 19.69
C GLY A 45 32.06 -21.69 18.27
N VAL A 46 33.26 -21.14 18.02
CA VAL A 46 33.97 -21.29 16.74
C VAL A 46 35.47 -21.42 17.04
N ALA A 47 36.02 -22.63 16.96
CA ALA A 47 37.42 -22.91 16.59
C ALA A 47 37.79 -24.40 16.75
N SER A 48 38.02 -25.07 15.63
CA SER A 48 38.84 -26.28 15.36
C SER A 48 38.09 -27.08 14.31
N ILE A 49 38.60 -27.28 13.09
CA ILE A 49 39.83 -27.99 12.76
C ILE A 49 40.35 -27.47 11.41
N MET A 50 41.65 -27.20 11.33
CA MET A 50 42.43 -27.00 10.10
C MET A 50 43.45 -28.16 10.01
N PRO A 51 43.92 -28.55 8.83
CA PRO A 51 45.38 -28.56 8.64
C PRO A 51 45.84 -27.96 7.31
N GLN A 52 47.10 -27.54 7.32
CA GLN A 52 47.76 -26.65 6.37
C GLN A 52 48.66 -27.35 5.32
N ILE A 53 48.71 -26.72 4.14
CA ILE A 53 49.85 -26.42 3.23
C ILE A 53 50.81 -27.54 2.79
N ALA A 54 50.91 -27.72 1.45
CA ALA A 54 52.16 -27.63 0.68
C ALA A 54 51.90 -27.67 -0.85
N GLN A 55 52.43 -26.70 -1.60
CA GLN A 55 52.79 -26.86 -3.02
C GLN A 55 54.28 -27.20 -3.13
N PRO A 56 54.73 -27.84 -4.22
CA PRO A 56 55.39 -27.06 -5.27
C PRO A 56 55.05 -27.47 -6.72
N ASP A 57 55.40 -26.56 -7.62
CA ASP A 57 55.28 -26.55 -9.09
C ASP A 57 55.89 -27.75 -9.82
N LEU A 58 55.32 -28.07 -11.00
CA LEU A 58 56.06 -28.40 -12.22
C LEU A 58 55.15 -28.23 -13.46
N SER A 59 55.51 -27.28 -14.31
CA SER A 59 55.01 -27.06 -15.66
C SER A 59 55.34 -28.22 -16.61
N ILE A 60 54.42 -28.58 -17.52
CA ILE A 60 54.64 -28.81 -18.97
C ILE A 60 53.28 -29.09 -19.66
N ASN A 61 53.06 -28.40 -20.78
CA ASN A 61 51.90 -28.45 -21.67
C ASN A 61 51.69 -29.82 -22.35
N TYR A 62 50.44 -30.20 -22.64
CA TYR A 62 49.84 -30.24 -23.99
C TYR A 62 48.39 -30.78 -23.94
N SER A 63 47.43 -29.91 -24.31
CA SER A 63 46.15 -30.16 -25.01
C SER A 63 45.44 -31.53 -24.91
N SER A 64 44.21 -31.55 -24.38
CA SER A 64 42.97 -31.90 -25.11
C SER A 64 41.75 -32.00 -24.15
N SER A 65 40.68 -31.27 -24.46
CA SER A 65 39.25 -31.63 -24.30
C SER A 65 38.82 -32.57 -23.16
N GLN A 66 38.06 -32.04 -22.20
CA GLN A 66 36.73 -32.57 -21.80
C GLN A 66 36.04 -31.64 -20.78
N SER A 67 34.98 -30.98 -21.25
CA SER A 67 33.97 -30.31 -20.45
C SER A 67 33.22 -31.35 -19.62
N LYS A 68 33.08 -31.11 -18.31
CA LYS A 68 32.16 -31.85 -17.44
C LYS A 68 30.73 -31.44 -17.80
N GLU A 69 29.96 -32.41 -18.28
CA GLU A 69 28.51 -32.33 -18.45
C GLU A 69 27.84 -32.03 -17.11
N THR A 70 27.14 -30.90 -17.06
CA THR A 70 26.02 -30.69 -16.15
C THR A 70 24.84 -31.40 -16.80
N VAL A 71 24.22 -32.35 -16.11
CA VAL A 71 23.03 -33.05 -16.59
C VAL A 71 21.88 -32.04 -16.65
N GLU A 72 21.60 -31.54 -17.85
CA GLU A 72 20.34 -30.86 -18.17
C GLU A 72 19.22 -31.91 -18.17
N GLU A 73 18.14 -31.66 -17.43
CA GLU A 73 16.89 -32.41 -17.61
C GLU A 73 16.39 -32.17 -19.05
N PRO A 74 15.89 -33.19 -19.76
CA PRO A 74 15.47 -33.04 -21.13
C PRO A 74 14.15 -32.27 -21.16
N VAL A 75 14.21 -30.97 -21.45
CA VAL A 75 13.03 -30.24 -21.93
C VAL A 75 12.60 -30.93 -23.23
N SER A 76 11.36 -31.40 -23.30
CA SER A 76 10.90 -32.20 -24.43
C SER A 76 10.99 -31.37 -25.73
N GLU A 77 11.54 -31.95 -26.82
CA GLU A 77 11.63 -31.26 -28.12
C GLU A 77 10.28 -30.71 -28.60
N LEU A 78 9.19 -31.40 -28.20
CA LEU A 78 7.80 -31.05 -28.44
C LEU A 78 7.37 -29.75 -27.75
N ASP A 79 7.86 -29.47 -26.54
CA ASP A 79 7.63 -28.20 -25.84
C ASP A 79 8.40 -27.05 -26.52
N SER A 80 9.59 -27.30 -27.07
CA SER A 80 10.39 -26.28 -27.76
C SER A 80 9.79 -25.85 -29.10
N GLU A 81 9.24 -26.79 -29.87
CA GLU A 81 8.61 -26.50 -31.16
C GLU A 81 7.27 -25.76 -30.96
N MET A 82 6.54 -26.12 -29.90
CA MET A 82 5.31 -25.42 -29.52
C MET A 82 5.60 -24.00 -29.04
N ALA A 83 6.61 -23.79 -28.18
CA ALA A 83 7.09 -22.47 -27.76
C ALA A 83 7.43 -21.58 -28.96
N ASN A 84 8.10 -22.12 -29.98
CA ASN A 84 8.43 -21.37 -31.20
C ASN A 84 7.19 -20.99 -32.03
N LYS A 85 6.21 -21.88 -32.17
CA LYS A 85 4.93 -21.57 -32.85
C LYS A 85 4.15 -20.49 -32.12
N ILE A 86 4.08 -20.59 -30.79
CA ILE A 86 3.46 -19.59 -29.92
C ILE A 86 4.18 -18.24 -30.07
N ASN A 87 5.51 -18.23 -30.03
CA ASN A 87 6.32 -17.02 -30.16
C ASN A 87 6.07 -16.30 -31.49
N MET A 88 6.00 -17.03 -32.60
CA MET A 88 5.69 -16.44 -33.91
C MET A 88 4.28 -15.87 -33.97
N LYS A 89 3.29 -16.58 -33.41
CA LYS A 89 1.91 -16.11 -33.35
C LYS A 89 1.80 -14.83 -32.52
N PHE A 90 2.48 -14.75 -31.38
CA PHE A 90 2.54 -13.55 -30.55
C PHE A 90 3.20 -12.36 -31.23
N LYS A 91 4.35 -12.57 -31.89
CA LYS A 91 5.02 -11.50 -32.63
C LYS A 91 4.09 -10.94 -33.70
N ASN A 92 3.35 -11.80 -34.40
CA ASN A 92 2.36 -11.35 -35.39
C ASN A 92 1.21 -10.57 -34.73
N MET A 93 0.66 -11.04 -33.60
CA MET A 93 -0.40 -10.33 -32.89
C MET A 93 0.04 -8.96 -32.36
N LEU A 94 1.27 -8.86 -31.84
CA LEU A 94 1.83 -7.59 -31.38
C LEU A 94 2.02 -6.61 -32.56
N LEU A 95 2.47 -7.11 -33.71
CA LEU A 95 2.58 -6.32 -34.95
C LEU A 95 1.20 -5.89 -35.49
N GLU A 96 0.20 -6.77 -35.46
CA GLU A 96 -1.17 -6.47 -35.87
C GLU A 96 -1.80 -5.41 -34.95
N TYR A 97 -1.57 -5.49 -33.64
CA TYR A 97 -2.02 -4.47 -32.70
C TYR A 97 -1.38 -3.11 -32.99
N GLU A 98 -0.07 -3.06 -33.25
CA GLU A 98 0.64 -1.83 -33.60
C GLU A 98 0.09 -1.20 -34.89
N GLN A 99 -0.38 -2.01 -35.84
CA GLN A 99 -0.88 -1.53 -37.13
C GLN A 99 -2.36 -1.14 -37.13
N MET A 100 -3.22 -1.90 -36.43
CA MET A 100 -4.68 -1.75 -36.53
C MET A 100 -5.35 -1.23 -35.26
N GLN A 101 -4.68 -1.30 -34.09
CA GLN A 101 -5.25 -1.03 -32.76
C GLN A 101 -6.59 -1.76 -32.48
N ASN A 102 -6.92 -2.81 -33.25
CA ASN A 102 -8.18 -3.53 -33.12
C ASN A 102 -7.99 -4.73 -32.19
N LEU A 103 -8.32 -4.55 -30.90
CA LEU A 103 -8.29 -5.63 -29.91
C LEU A 103 -9.28 -6.73 -30.24
N ASP A 104 -10.45 -6.40 -30.80
CA ASP A 104 -11.50 -7.40 -31.01
C ASP A 104 -11.11 -8.44 -32.06
N ASP A 105 -10.37 -8.06 -33.12
CA ASP A 105 -9.87 -9.00 -34.13
C ASP A 105 -8.81 -9.94 -33.55
N ILE A 106 -7.91 -9.40 -32.71
CA ILE A 106 -6.89 -10.20 -32.01
C ILE A 106 -7.57 -11.18 -31.06
N ILE A 107 -8.53 -10.72 -30.26
CA ILE A 107 -9.26 -11.57 -29.32
C ILE A 107 -10.11 -12.60 -30.07
N TYR A 108 -10.69 -12.26 -31.22
CA TYR A 108 -11.41 -13.20 -32.07
C TYR A 108 -10.48 -14.31 -32.59
N SER A 109 -9.32 -13.95 -33.14
CA SER A 109 -8.26 -14.88 -33.58
C SER A 109 -7.76 -15.79 -32.45
N LEU A 110 -7.66 -15.23 -31.24
CA LEU A 110 -7.32 -15.97 -30.02
C LEU A 110 -8.44 -16.93 -29.58
N SER A 111 -9.71 -16.55 -29.78
CA SER A 111 -10.87 -17.32 -29.37
C SER A 111 -11.21 -18.50 -30.31
N GLU A 112 -10.95 -18.34 -31.62
CA GLU A 112 -11.24 -19.34 -32.66
C GLU A 112 -10.20 -20.45 -32.74
N ASP A 113 -8.97 -20.24 -32.24
CA ASP A 113 -7.94 -21.28 -32.27
C ASP A 113 -8.12 -22.29 -31.12
N GLU A 114 -9.03 -23.24 -31.34
CA GLU A 114 -9.33 -24.38 -30.46
C GLU A 114 -8.10 -25.27 -30.17
N THR A 115 -7.06 -25.21 -31.00
CA THR A 115 -5.84 -26.00 -30.86
C THR A 115 -4.69 -25.29 -30.16
N SER A 116 -4.83 -24.00 -29.87
CA SER A 116 -3.71 -23.24 -29.30
C SER A 116 -3.52 -23.47 -27.80
N VAL A 117 -2.25 -23.33 -27.38
CA VAL A 117 -1.79 -23.22 -25.98
C VAL A 117 -2.59 -22.20 -25.18
N ILE A 118 -3.24 -21.27 -25.86
CA ILE A 118 -4.01 -20.16 -25.31
C ILE A 118 -5.30 -20.60 -24.64
N ARG A 119 -5.87 -21.78 -24.97
CA ARG A 119 -7.03 -22.37 -24.27
C ARG A 119 -6.68 -23.55 -23.36
N THR A 120 -5.48 -24.11 -23.49
CA THR A 120 -5.11 -25.39 -22.85
C THR A 120 -3.96 -25.24 -21.84
N ARG A 121 -3.12 -24.22 -21.98
CA ARG A 121 -1.92 -23.95 -21.18
C ARG A 121 -1.83 -22.43 -20.89
N HIS A 122 -2.86 -21.90 -20.24
CA HIS A 122 -3.02 -20.46 -19.98
C HIS A 122 -1.84 -19.81 -19.25
N GLU A 123 -1.23 -20.51 -18.27
CA GLU A 123 -0.07 -20.02 -17.52
C GLU A 123 1.14 -19.81 -18.45
N GLU A 124 1.45 -20.81 -19.28
CA GLU A 124 2.57 -20.74 -20.22
C GLU A 124 2.34 -19.67 -21.29
N PHE A 125 1.09 -19.51 -21.73
CA PHE A 125 0.70 -18.42 -22.62
C PHE A 125 1.07 -17.05 -22.01
N VAL A 126 0.71 -16.80 -20.75
CA VAL A 126 1.01 -15.55 -20.06
C VAL A 126 2.51 -15.36 -19.89
N LYS A 127 3.24 -16.43 -19.52
CA LYS A 127 4.70 -16.41 -19.38
C LYS A 127 5.39 -16.04 -20.69
N LEU A 128 5.08 -16.77 -21.77
CA LEU A 128 5.72 -16.59 -23.07
C LEU A 128 5.44 -15.20 -23.64
N MET A 129 4.19 -14.73 -23.58
CA MET A 129 3.86 -13.38 -24.06
C MET A 129 4.65 -12.32 -23.30
N SER A 130 4.69 -12.43 -21.98
CA SER A 130 5.41 -11.48 -21.12
C SER A 130 6.89 -11.43 -21.50
N LEU A 131 7.53 -12.59 -21.71
CA LEU A 131 8.95 -12.67 -22.10
C LEU A 131 9.23 -12.11 -23.50
N ILE A 132 8.45 -12.48 -24.51
CA ILE A 132 8.63 -11.97 -25.89
C ILE A 132 8.57 -10.44 -25.94
N THR A 133 7.70 -9.84 -25.12
CA THR A 133 7.57 -8.37 -25.07
C THR A 133 8.79 -7.69 -24.46
N LEU A 134 9.66 -8.40 -23.74
CA LEU A 134 10.91 -7.83 -23.22
C LEU A 134 11.98 -7.68 -24.32
N ASP A 135 11.98 -8.57 -25.32
CA ASP A 135 13.01 -8.63 -26.37
C ASP A 135 12.86 -7.53 -27.44
N THR A 136 11.65 -6.96 -27.61
CA THR A 136 11.33 -6.04 -28.72
C THR A 136 10.56 -4.82 -28.18
N ASN A 137 11.12 -3.60 -28.24
CA ASN A 137 10.50 -2.34 -27.78
C ASN A 137 9.65 -2.45 -26.47
N PRO A 138 10.30 -2.56 -25.31
CA PRO A 138 9.70 -3.23 -24.16
C PRO A 138 8.53 -2.49 -23.50
N ILE A 139 8.48 -1.15 -23.46
CA ILE A 139 7.39 -0.47 -22.71
C ILE A 139 6.06 -0.47 -23.47
N THR A 140 6.09 -0.25 -24.78
CA THR A 140 4.86 -0.23 -25.58
C THR A 140 4.29 -1.62 -25.68
N LEU A 141 5.09 -2.63 -26.05
CA LEU A 141 4.61 -3.99 -26.25
C LEU A 141 4.14 -4.65 -24.94
N THR A 142 4.78 -4.37 -23.80
CA THR A 142 4.30 -4.85 -22.49
C THR A 142 2.94 -4.26 -22.13
N THR A 143 2.71 -2.98 -22.43
CA THR A 143 1.39 -2.35 -22.25
C THR A 143 0.33 -3.01 -23.15
N VAL A 144 0.68 -3.33 -24.40
CA VAL A 144 -0.20 -4.05 -25.33
C VAL A 144 -0.54 -5.44 -24.79
N ALA A 145 0.45 -6.20 -24.32
CA ALA A 145 0.21 -7.50 -23.71
C ALA A 145 -0.70 -7.40 -22.47
N GLY A 146 -0.48 -6.40 -21.62
CA GLY A 146 -1.36 -6.11 -20.50
C GLY A 146 -2.81 -5.83 -20.95
N ASN A 147 -3.02 -5.03 -22.00
CA ASN A 147 -4.34 -4.76 -22.56
C ASN A 147 -5.01 -6.04 -23.10
N ILE A 148 -4.25 -6.90 -23.79
CA ILE A 148 -4.74 -8.19 -24.28
C ILE A 148 -5.14 -9.09 -23.12
N PHE A 149 -4.31 -9.22 -22.07
CA PHE A 149 -4.67 -9.99 -20.89
C PHE A 149 -5.92 -9.43 -20.19
N ALA A 150 -6.05 -8.11 -20.08
CA ALA A 150 -7.22 -7.47 -19.49
C ALA A 150 -8.51 -7.77 -20.27
N GLU A 151 -8.44 -7.80 -21.60
CA GLU A 151 -9.59 -8.10 -22.45
C GLU A 151 -9.91 -9.60 -22.50
N LEU A 152 -8.90 -10.47 -22.50
CA LEU A 152 -9.11 -11.92 -22.36
C LEU A 152 -9.76 -12.25 -21.00
N LEU A 153 -9.33 -11.57 -19.93
CA LEU A 153 -9.89 -11.74 -18.60
C LEU A 153 -11.33 -11.23 -18.52
N SER A 154 -11.62 -10.07 -19.12
CA SER A 154 -12.97 -9.49 -19.15
C SER A 154 -13.97 -10.39 -19.89
N LYS A 155 -13.53 -11.03 -20.99
CA LYS A 155 -14.32 -12.02 -21.75
C LYS A 155 -14.28 -13.44 -21.15
N GLN A 156 -13.65 -13.63 -19.98
CA GLN A 156 -13.50 -14.92 -19.29
C GLN A 156 -12.82 -16.02 -20.12
N LEU A 157 -11.96 -15.63 -21.06
CA LEU A 157 -11.18 -16.54 -21.91
C LEU A 157 -9.93 -17.05 -21.18
N ILE A 158 -9.42 -16.29 -20.21
CA ILE A 158 -8.34 -16.67 -19.31
C ILE A 158 -8.77 -16.45 -17.85
N SER A 159 -8.31 -17.30 -16.93
CA SER A 159 -8.60 -17.16 -15.51
C SER A 159 -7.63 -16.19 -14.83
N VAL A 160 -8.07 -15.57 -13.74
CA VAL A 160 -7.20 -14.76 -12.86
C VAL A 160 -6.02 -15.60 -12.37
N GLU A 161 -6.26 -16.86 -11.98
CA GLU A 161 -5.23 -17.79 -11.51
C GLU A 161 -4.11 -17.97 -12.55
N ALA A 162 -4.47 -18.18 -13.82
CA ALA A 162 -3.49 -18.34 -14.89
C ALA A 162 -2.68 -17.07 -15.14
N ILE A 163 -3.31 -15.89 -15.06
CA ILE A 163 -2.59 -14.60 -15.12
C ILE A 163 -1.61 -14.48 -13.96
N THR A 164 -2.06 -14.75 -12.74
CA THR A 164 -1.20 -14.63 -11.54
C THR A 164 -0.02 -15.60 -11.59
N GLN A 165 -0.25 -16.87 -11.94
CA GLN A 165 0.80 -17.89 -12.04
C GLN A 165 1.76 -17.58 -13.19
N GLY A 166 1.26 -17.14 -14.34
CA GLY A 166 2.10 -16.82 -15.49
C GLY A 166 3.02 -15.63 -15.24
N ILE A 167 2.53 -14.59 -14.56
CA ILE A 167 3.35 -13.44 -14.14
C ILE A 167 4.37 -13.88 -13.08
N ASP A 168 3.96 -14.67 -12.09
CA ASP A 168 4.86 -15.18 -11.04
C ASP A 168 5.97 -16.07 -11.62
N ALA A 169 5.66 -16.87 -12.65
CA ALA A 169 6.62 -17.70 -13.36
C ALA A 169 7.68 -16.88 -14.11
N VAL A 170 7.36 -15.66 -14.57
CA VAL A 170 8.33 -14.71 -15.13
C VAL A 170 9.16 -14.08 -14.02
N LEU A 171 8.50 -13.69 -12.92
CA LEU A 171 9.18 -13.11 -11.77
C LEU A 171 10.08 -14.11 -11.04
N LYS A 172 9.91 -15.43 -11.20
CA LYS A 172 10.78 -16.43 -10.59
C LYS A 172 12.24 -16.28 -10.96
N ASP A 173 12.51 -15.94 -12.22
CA ASP A 173 13.87 -15.77 -12.76
C ASP A 173 14.25 -14.29 -12.85
N TRP A 174 13.64 -13.43 -12.01
CA TRP A 174 13.81 -11.97 -12.04
C TRP A 174 15.28 -11.51 -12.04
N ASN A 175 16.16 -12.24 -11.36
CA ASN A 175 17.57 -11.85 -11.23
C ASN A 175 18.30 -11.96 -12.56
N ASP A 176 17.97 -12.96 -13.36
CA ASP A 176 18.59 -13.17 -14.67
C ASP A 176 18.05 -12.13 -15.65
N TYR A 177 16.74 -11.91 -15.67
CA TYR A 177 16.15 -10.87 -16.50
C TYR A 177 16.60 -9.46 -16.14
N LEU A 178 16.89 -9.17 -14.87
CA LEU A 178 17.40 -7.86 -14.47
C LEU A 178 18.80 -7.58 -15.01
N MET A 179 19.61 -8.62 -15.26
CA MET A 179 20.94 -8.49 -15.86
C MET A 179 20.85 -8.01 -17.32
N ASP A 180 19.89 -8.56 -18.06
CA ASP A 180 19.68 -8.22 -19.48
C ASP A 180 18.81 -6.97 -19.65
N TYR A 181 17.88 -6.76 -18.72
CA TYR A 181 16.86 -5.71 -18.78
C TYR A 181 16.86 -4.88 -17.48
N PRO A 182 17.63 -3.77 -17.40
CA PRO A 182 17.70 -2.95 -16.18
C PRO A 182 16.35 -2.36 -15.72
N GLN A 183 15.39 -2.22 -16.63
CA GLN A 183 14.03 -1.72 -16.35
C GLN A 183 13.00 -2.85 -16.22
N PHE A 184 13.44 -4.10 -15.99
CA PHE A 184 12.59 -5.29 -15.92
C PHE A 184 11.32 -5.08 -15.09
N PHE A 185 11.42 -4.55 -13.87
CA PHE A 185 10.24 -4.30 -13.03
C PHE A 185 9.27 -3.26 -13.62
N SER A 186 9.77 -2.25 -14.32
CA SER A 186 8.92 -1.34 -15.08
C SER A 186 8.19 -2.08 -16.19
N TYR A 187 8.84 -3.00 -16.89
CA TYR A 187 8.22 -3.79 -17.95
C TYR A 187 7.10 -4.69 -17.41
N ILE A 188 7.35 -5.39 -16.31
CA ILE A 188 6.32 -6.17 -15.62
C ILE A 188 5.17 -5.28 -15.12
N ALA A 189 5.47 -4.11 -14.56
CA ALA A 189 4.45 -3.15 -14.16
C ALA A 189 3.58 -2.69 -15.35
N ALA A 190 4.14 -2.53 -16.56
CA ALA A 190 3.38 -2.16 -17.75
C ALA A 190 2.41 -3.25 -18.22
N ILE A 191 2.69 -4.53 -17.92
CA ILE A 191 1.75 -5.64 -18.13
C ILE A 191 0.64 -5.62 -17.08
N ILE A 192 0.98 -5.37 -15.81
CA ILE A 192 0.06 -5.42 -14.67
C ILE A 192 -0.95 -4.26 -14.67
N VAL A 193 -0.52 -3.04 -15.02
CA VAL A 193 -1.38 -1.85 -14.86
C VAL A 193 -2.67 -1.93 -15.68
N PRO A 194 -2.68 -2.33 -16.97
CA PRO A 194 -3.92 -2.54 -17.71
C PRO A 194 -4.91 -3.50 -17.04
N LEU A 195 -4.42 -4.57 -16.40
CA LEU A 195 -5.26 -5.51 -15.64
C LEU A 195 -5.94 -4.82 -14.46
N LEU A 196 -5.19 -4.00 -13.70
CA LEU A 196 -5.71 -3.26 -12.55
C LEU A 196 -6.73 -2.18 -12.94
N LEU A 197 -6.50 -1.50 -14.07
CA LEU A 197 -7.33 -0.38 -14.55
C LEU A 197 -8.60 -0.83 -15.28
N SER A 198 -8.61 -2.05 -15.83
CA SER A 198 -9.78 -2.57 -16.53
C SER A 198 -10.99 -2.67 -15.58
N GLN A 199 -12.11 -2.06 -15.99
CA GLN A 199 -13.36 -2.05 -15.20
C GLN A 199 -14.06 -3.41 -15.20
N ASN A 200 -13.86 -4.19 -16.26
CA ASN A 200 -14.53 -5.46 -16.49
C ASN A 200 -13.67 -6.66 -16.05
N ALA A 201 -12.38 -6.44 -15.81
CA ALA A 201 -11.48 -7.45 -15.26
C ALA A 201 -11.61 -7.52 -13.74
N SER A 202 -11.67 -8.74 -13.19
CA SER A 202 -11.72 -8.97 -11.74
C SER A 202 -10.35 -8.86 -11.04
N PHE A 203 -9.35 -8.23 -11.67
CA PHE A 203 -7.99 -8.15 -11.15
C PHE A 203 -7.82 -7.00 -10.14
N ASP A 204 -7.27 -7.29 -8.96
CA ASP A 204 -7.08 -6.34 -7.86
C ASP A 204 -5.71 -6.47 -7.17
N PHE A 205 -5.52 -5.76 -6.04
CA PHE A 205 -4.27 -5.79 -5.28
C PHE A 205 -3.99 -7.15 -4.63
N LYS A 206 -5.00 -7.98 -4.35
CA LYS A 206 -4.79 -9.35 -3.90
C LYS A 206 -4.22 -10.19 -5.04
N ASN A 207 -4.74 -10.05 -6.25
CA ASN A 207 -4.19 -10.76 -7.40
C ASN A 207 -2.77 -10.30 -7.73
N LEU A 208 -2.46 -9.00 -7.55
CA LEU A 208 -1.10 -8.49 -7.65
C LEU A 208 -0.16 -9.18 -6.65
N LYS A 209 -0.58 -9.31 -5.39
CA LYS A 209 0.16 -10.10 -4.39
C LYS A 209 0.38 -11.53 -4.86
N ASP A 210 -0.69 -12.19 -5.31
CA ASP A 210 -0.65 -13.59 -5.75
C ASP A 210 0.24 -13.76 -7.01
N SER A 211 0.49 -12.70 -7.77
CA SER A 211 1.40 -12.67 -8.93
C SER A 211 2.87 -12.46 -8.55
N CYS A 212 3.18 -12.13 -7.29
CA CYS A 212 4.51 -11.70 -6.84
C CYS A 212 5.03 -12.56 -5.68
N THR A 213 4.75 -13.86 -5.67
CA THR A 213 5.17 -14.77 -4.60
C THR A 213 6.62 -15.24 -4.74
N SER A 214 7.15 -15.27 -5.96
CA SER A 214 8.50 -15.75 -6.28
C SER A 214 9.60 -14.68 -6.20
N ILE A 215 9.24 -13.41 -6.06
CA ILE A 215 10.20 -12.29 -5.96
C ILE A 215 10.66 -12.08 -4.51
N ARG A 216 11.91 -11.66 -4.31
CA ARG A 216 12.42 -11.32 -2.97
C ARG A 216 11.81 -10.01 -2.45
N PRO A 217 11.66 -9.85 -1.11
CA PRO A 217 11.05 -8.65 -0.52
C PRO A 217 11.73 -7.31 -0.86
N ASP A 218 13.02 -7.30 -1.19
CA ASP A 218 13.75 -6.12 -1.64
C ASP A 218 13.39 -5.68 -3.06
N ASN A 219 12.91 -6.60 -3.89
CA ASN A 219 12.50 -6.31 -5.25
C ASN A 219 10.98 -6.25 -5.41
N SER A 220 10.20 -6.86 -4.49
CA SER A 220 8.74 -6.65 -4.43
C SER A 220 8.40 -5.18 -4.26
N SER A 221 9.14 -4.46 -3.42
CA SER A 221 8.95 -3.02 -3.21
C SER A 221 9.18 -2.24 -4.50
N LYS A 222 10.27 -2.51 -5.21
CA LYS A 222 10.58 -1.85 -6.50
C LYS A 222 9.48 -2.07 -7.52
N LEU A 223 9.01 -3.31 -7.67
CA LEU A 223 7.92 -3.63 -8.58
C LEU A 223 6.62 -2.91 -8.20
N PHE A 224 6.26 -2.92 -6.91
CA PHE A 224 5.04 -2.27 -6.44
C PHE A 224 5.08 -0.75 -6.69
N ILE A 225 6.23 -0.12 -6.47
CA ILE A 225 6.45 1.31 -6.76
C ILE A 225 6.32 1.61 -8.25
N GLU A 226 6.89 0.76 -9.12
CA GLU A 226 6.72 0.88 -10.58
C GLU A 226 5.25 0.76 -11.00
N VAL A 227 4.49 -0.16 -10.38
CA VAL A 227 3.04 -0.30 -10.61
C VAL A 227 2.31 1.00 -10.22
N LEU A 228 2.55 1.55 -9.03
CA LEU A 228 1.93 2.80 -8.58
C LEU A 228 2.27 3.98 -9.50
N ASN A 229 3.55 4.15 -9.86
CA ASN A 229 4.01 5.18 -10.77
C ASN A 229 3.34 5.10 -12.15
N LYS A 230 3.20 3.89 -12.69
CA LYS A 230 2.52 3.68 -13.96
C LYS A 230 1.02 3.90 -13.90
N ILE A 231 0.35 3.53 -12.81
CA ILE A 231 -1.07 3.86 -12.62
C ILE A 231 -1.25 5.37 -12.72
N LEU A 232 -0.46 6.15 -11.97
CA LEU A 232 -0.53 7.61 -12.01
C LEU A 232 -0.23 8.16 -13.42
N SER A 233 0.81 7.64 -14.08
CA SER A 233 1.20 8.06 -15.43
C SER A 233 0.14 7.75 -16.49
N SER A 234 -0.55 6.61 -16.38
CA SER A 234 -1.62 6.22 -17.31
C SER A 234 -2.87 7.09 -17.14
N MET A 235 -3.22 7.41 -15.89
CA MET A 235 -4.36 8.26 -15.55
C MET A 235 -4.16 9.71 -16.02
N GLU A 236 -2.94 10.23 -15.95
CA GLU A 236 -2.59 11.55 -16.46
C GLU A 236 -2.76 11.66 -18.00
N LYS A 237 -2.56 10.56 -18.74
CA LYS A 237 -2.63 10.51 -20.21
C LYS A 237 -4.05 10.31 -20.76
N GLN A 238 -4.86 9.48 -20.12
CA GLN A 238 -6.11 8.99 -20.70
C GLN A 238 -7.35 9.83 -20.33
N ASN A 239 -7.19 10.93 -19.59
CA ASN A 239 -8.29 11.79 -19.12
C ASN A 239 -9.44 11.01 -18.44
N ILE A 240 -9.15 9.86 -17.82
CA ILE A 240 -10.09 8.97 -17.10
C ILE A 240 -10.67 9.64 -15.82
N LYS A 241 -10.34 10.92 -15.60
CA LYS A 241 -10.73 11.73 -14.45
C LYS A 241 -12.24 11.71 -14.18
N GLU A 242 -13.06 11.76 -15.23
CA GLU A 242 -14.50 11.89 -15.10
C GLU A 242 -15.22 10.61 -14.64
N GLN A 243 -14.64 9.42 -14.82
CA GLN A 243 -15.36 8.15 -14.53
C GLN A 243 -14.96 7.49 -13.21
N LEU A 244 -13.73 7.69 -12.74
CA LEU A 244 -13.17 6.84 -11.67
C LEU A 244 -12.53 7.62 -10.50
N GLY A 245 -12.50 8.95 -10.56
CA GLY A 245 -11.73 9.79 -9.63
C GLY A 245 -10.25 9.53 -9.85
N GLY A 246 -9.62 10.28 -10.75
CA GLY A 246 -8.28 9.96 -11.28
C GLY A 246 -7.15 9.93 -10.22
N GLY A 247 -5.94 9.66 -10.72
CA GLY A 247 -4.70 9.79 -9.96
C GLY A 247 -4.67 8.98 -8.66
N ILE A 248 -4.37 9.65 -7.55
CA ILE A 248 -4.20 9.00 -6.23
C ILE A 248 -5.54 8.54 -5.63
N LEU A 249 -6.63 9.23 -5.96
CA LEU A 249 -7.97 8.92 -5.47
C LEU A 249 -8.40 7.54 -5.96
N TRP A 250 -8.08 7.23 -7.22
CA TRP A 250 -8.32 5.92 -7.80
C TRP A 250 -7.64 4.81 -6.99
N ILE A 251 -6.37 5.02 -6.63
CA ILE A 251 -5.59 4.02 -5.89
C ILE A 251 -6.21 3.76 -4.52
N TYR A 252 -6.58 4.83 -3.78
CA TYR A 252 -7.29 4.67 -2.51
C TYR A 252 -8.64 3.98 -2.67
N ASN A 253 -9.45 4.39 -3.67
CA ASN A 253 -10.75 3.77 -3.95
C ASN A 253 -10.61 2.28 -4.24
N LYS A 254 -9.68 1.91 -5.14
CA LYS A 254 -9.41 0.52 -5.50
C LYS A 254 -8.90 -0.27 -4.30
N TRP A 255 -7.97 0.30 -3.51
CA TRP A 255 -7.44 -0.34 -2.30
C TRP A 255 -8.53 -0.61 -1.26
N LEU A 256 -9.38 0.38 -0.96
CA LEU A 256 -10.48 0.25 0.00
C LEU A 256 -11.56 -0.74 -0.46
N ALA A 257 -11.76 -0.88 -1.77
CA ALA A 257 -12.72 -1.83 -2.35
C ALA A 257 -12.16 -3.25 -2.47
N SER A 258 -10.83 -3.43 -2.43
CA SER A 258 -10.18 -4.74 -2.56
C SER A 258 -10.26 -5.54 -1.25
N GLU A 259 -10.04 -6.85 -1.34
CA GLU A 259 -9.77 -7.64 -0.14
C GLU A 259 -8.53 -7.08 0.59
N TYR A 260 -8.57 -7.05 1.92
CA TYR A 260 -7.50 -6.45 2.70
C TYR A 260 -6.17 -7.19 2.51
N VAL A 261 -5.20 -6.49 1.92
CA VAL A 261 -3.82 -6.95 1.76
C VAL A 261 -2.91 -6.01 2.56
N PRO A 262 -2.22 -6.48 3.61
CA PRO A 262 -1.22 -5.67 4.31
C PRO A 262 -0.13 -5.16 3.36
N LEU A 263 0.22 -3.88 3.47
CA LEU A 263 1.28 -3.24 2.69
C LEU A 263 2.63 -3.93 2.88
N ASN A 264 2.91 -4.47 4.07
CA ASN A 264 4.18 -5.14 4.37
C ASN A 264 4.47 -6.37 3.51
N ILE A 265 3.46 -6.86 2.77
CA ILE A 265 3.61 -7.89 1.74
C ILE A 265 4.31 -7.34 0.49
N PHE A 266 4.07 -6.07 0.16
CA PHE A 266 4.71 -5.38 -0.96
C PHE A 266 5.97 -4.64 -0.54
N ILE A 267 5.86 -3.83 0.54
CA ILE A 267 6.94 -2.97 1.05
C ILE A 267 7.17 -3.27 2.53
N PRO A 268 8.24 -4.00 2.88
CA PRO A 268 8.64 -4.23 4.26
C PRO A 268 8.84 -2.93 5.05
N ASP A 269 8.56 -2.95 6.36
CA ASP A 269 8.61 -1.76 7.22
C ASP A 269 9.96 -1.02 7.17
N ASN A 270 11.07 -1.74 7.02
CA ASN A 270 12.42 -1.16 6.95
C ASN A 270 12.73 -0.44 5.63
N GLN A 271 11.93 -0.65 4.57
CA GLN A 271 12.11 -0.03 3.26
C GLN A 271 11.19 1.17 3.03
N ILE A 272 10.21 1.41 3.90
CA ILE A 272 9.26 2.52 3.74
C ILE A 272 9.97 3.87 3.57
N ASN A 273 11.07 4.08 4.28
CA ASN A 273 11.84 5.34 4.19
C ASN A 273 12.51 5.54 2.82
N GLU A 274 12.82 4.46 2.09
CA GLU A 274 13.50 4.53 0.79
C GLU A 274 12.58 5.12 -0.30
N TYR A 275 11.27 5.00 -0.09
CA TYR A 275 10.24 5.42 -1.06
C TYR A 275 9.48 6.67 -0.60
N PHE A 276 9.95 7.33 0.45
CA PHE A 276 9.40 8.62 0.87
C PHE A 276 10.29 9.75 0.33
N GLU A 277 9.88 10.34 -0.79
CA GLU A 277 10.58 11.48 -1.40
C GLU A 277 9.84 12.81 -1.18
N ASP A 278 9.07 12.92 -0.07
CA ASP A 278 8.17 14.05 0.17
C ASP A 278 7.11 14.25 -0.93
N ASP A 279 6.83 13.17 -1.66
CA ASP A 279 6.07 13.17 -2.89
C ASP A 279 4.67 12.56 -2.70
N ARG A 280 3.96 12.33 -3.81
CA ARG A 280 2.60 11.81 -3.82
C ARG A 280 2.56 10.35 -3.36
N ILE A 281 3.49 9.53 -3.86
CA ILE A 281 3.53 8.10 -3.60
C ILE A 281 4.01 7.82 -2.18
N GLY A 282 5.00 8.56 -1.69
CA GLY A 282 5.49 8.43 -0.32
C GLY A 282 4.39 8.65 0.72
N ALA A 283 3.55 9.67 0.54
CA ALA A 283 2.42 9.92 1.44
C ALA A 283 1.36 8.80 1.36
N LEU A 284 1.10 8.25 0.17
CA LEU A 284 0.20 7.10 -0.01
C LEU A 284 0.71 5.87 0.74
N ILE A 285 1.95 5.46 0.48
CA ILE A 285 2.59 4.30 1.11
C ILE A 285 2.54 4.43 2.62
N LEU A 286 2.95 5.60 3.13
CA LEU A 286 2.98 5.84 4.57
C LEU A 286 1.58 5.80 5.19
N SER A 287 0.56 6.29 4.49
CA SER A 287 -0.83 6.27 4.98
C SER A 287 -1.36 4.83 5.11
N ILE A 288 -1.08 3.97 4.13
CA ILE A 288 -1.48 2.56 4.16
C ILE A 288 -0.69 1.83 5.25
N ALA A 289 0.62 2.07 5.35
CA ALA A 289 1.47 1.48 6.39
C ALA A 289 0.95 1.80 7.80
N MET A 290 0.64 3.07 8.07
CA MET A 290 0.09 3.50 9.36
C MET A 290 -1.28 2.89 9.63
N TYR A 291 -2.15 2.80 8.60
CA TYR A 291 -3.46 2.16 8.72
C TYR A 291 -3.32 0.69 9.13
N ASP A 292 -2.43 -0.08 8.49
CA ASP A 292 -2.21 -1.48 8.83
C ASP A 292 -1.81 -1.66 10.30
N LYS A 293 -0.95 -0.78 10.83
CA LYS A 293 -0.56 -0.83 12.25
C LYS A 293 -1.70 -0.42 13.17
N LEU A 294 -2.45 0.61 12.81
CA LEU A 294 -3.62 1.07 13.58
C LEU A 294 -4.71 0.01 13.67
N LYS A 295 -5.03 -0.66 12.55
CA LYS A 295 -6.07 -1.68 12.43
C LYS A 295 -5.83 -2.89 13.34
N THR A 296 -4.57 -3.29 13.50
CA THR A 296 -4.24 -4.54 14.20
C THR A 296 -4.52 -4.49 15.70
N LEU A 297 -4.32 -3.36 16.39
CA LEU A 297 -4.26 -3.36 17.86
C LEU A 297 -4.88 -2.13 18.56
N TYR A 298 -5.57 -1.22 17.84
CA TYR A 298 -6.30 -0.06 18.40
C TYR A 298 -5.56 0.71 19.51
N SER A 299 -4.23 0.82 19.43
CA SER A 299 -3.42 1.42 20.49
C SER A 299 -2.48 2.49 19.96
N TYR A 300 -2.67 3.70 20.48
CA TYR A 300 -1.82 4.87 20.25
C TYR A 300 -0.33 4.57 20.49
N ASP A 301 -0.01 3.90 21.61
CA ASP A 301 1.38 3.62 22.00
C ASP A 301 2.08 2.71 20.99
N ILE A 302 1.33 1.83 20.32
CA ILE A 302 1.87 0.91 19.33
C ILE A 302 2.18 1.65 18.04
N LEU A 303 1.28 2.52 17.56
CA LEU A 303 1.57 3.34 16.40
C LEU A 303 2.76 4.27 16.67
N HIS A 304 2.80 4.94 17.82
CA HIS A 304 3.91 5.83 18.16
C HIS A 304 5.24 5.08 18.25
N ARG A 305 5.25 3.88 18.85
CA ARG A 305 6.44 3.01 18.90
C ARG A 305 6.86 2.54 17.52
N TRP A 306 5.90 2.17 16.67
CA TRP A 306 6.18 1.73 15.31
C TRP A 306 6.78 2.87 14.49
N ILE A 307 6.19 4.07 14.54
CA ILE A 307 6.71 5.28 13.88
C ILE A 307 8.15 5.56 14.35
N SER A 308 8.37 5.56 15.68
CA SER A 308 9.68 5.84 16.26
C SER A 308 10.75 4.79 15.93
N THR A 309 10.34 3.56 15.56
CA THR A 309 11.26 2.46 15.25
C THR A 309 11.53 2.34 13.75
N ASN A 310 10.54 2.62 12.91
CA ASN A 310 10.59 2.31 11.47
C ASN A 310 10.64 3.55 10.58
N ILE A 311 10.30 4.74 11.06
CA ILE A 311 10.28 5.96 10.24
C ILE A 311 11.38 6.91 10.67
N ASN A 312 12.17 7.36 9.70
CA ASN A 312 13.29 8.27 9.92
C ASN A 312 12.80 9.65 10.42
N ALA A 313 13.59 10.28 11.28
CA ALA A 313 13.26 11.59 11.85
C ALA A 313 13.00 12.67 10.78
N GLU A 314 13.73 12.63 9.65
CA GLU A 314 13.53 13.58 8.55
C GLU A 314 12.18 13.38 7.84
N VAL A 315 11.73 12.13 7.67
CA VAL A 315 10.39 11.83 7.14
C VAL A 315 9.32 12.32 8.10
N ILE A 316 9.50 12.12 9.42
CA ILE A 316 8.56 12.61 10.44
C ILE A 316 8.45 14.15 10.40
N LYS A 317 9.54 14.86 10.04
CA LYS A 317 9.60 16.33 9.90
C LYS A 317 8.97 16.88 8.62
N CYS A 318 8.73 16.06 7.60
CA CYS A 318 7.98 16.48 6.41
C CYS A 318 6.49 16.73 6.74
N PRO A 319 5.85 17.79 6.23
CA PRO A 319 4.44 18.06 6.51
C PRO A 319 3.51 17.01 5.86
N GLN A 320 3.94 16.36 4.77
CA GLN A 320 3.25 15.26 4.09
C GLN A 320 3.07 14.04 5.00
N PHE A 321 3.91 13.88 6.02
CA PHE A 321 3.72 12.88 7.07
C PHE A 321 2.36 13.04 7.76
N VAL A 322 1.97 14.28 8.06
CA VAL A 322 0.68 14.57 8.73
C VAL A 322 -0.47 14.26 7.79
N ARG A 323 -0.35 14.57 6.50
CA ARG A 323 -1.35 14.15 5.50
C ARG A 323 -1.54 12.63 5.51
N ALA A 324 -0.45 11.88 5.48
CA ALA A 324 -0.49 10.41 5.50
C ALA A 324 -1.14 9.86 6.78
N LEU A 325 -0.78 10.43 7.94
CA LEU A 325 -1.38 10.09 9.23
C LEU A 325 -2.88 10.39 9.27
N THR A 326 -3.29 11.55 8.78
CA THR A 326 -4.71 11.94 8.69
C THR A 326 -5.50 10.94 7.86
N ILE A 327 -4.99 10.59 6.67
CA ILE A 327 -5.61 9.60 5.80
C ILE A 327 -5.75 8.24 6.52
N ALA A 328 -4.68 7.76 7.15
CA ALA A 328 -4.68 6.49 7.88
C ALA A 328 -5.75 6.45 9.00
N ILE A 329 -5.85 7.53 9.78
CA ILE A 329 -6.85 7.67 10.84
C ILE A 329 -8.27 7.67 10.25
N VAL A 330 -8.51 8.41 9.17
CA VAL A 330 -9.85 8.44 8.54
C VAL A 330 -10.24 7.08 7.98
N ILE A 331 -9.32 6.36 7.36
CA ILE A 331 -9.55 4.98 6.89
C ILE A 331 -9.89 4.05 8.06
N LEU A 332 -9.17 4.16 9.18
CA LEU A 332 -9.46 3.40 10.40
C LEU A 332 -10.88 3.68 10.89
N CYS A 333 -11.21 4.96 11.12
CA CYS A 333 -12.53 5.38 11.58
C CYS A 333 -13.63 4.88 10.62
N TRP A 334 -13.40 4.95 9.31
CA TRP A 334 -14.33 4.48 8.27
C TRP A 334 -14.66 3.00 8.40
N HIS A 335 -13.63 2.16 8.57
CA HIS A 335 -13.84 0.72 8.73
C HIS A 335 -14.37 0.31 10.10
N SER A 336 -14.07 1.07 11.16
CA SER A 336 -14.50 0.74 12.53
C SER A 336 -15.97 1.02 12.80
N ASN A 337 -16.63 1.86 11.98
CA ASN A 337 -18.09 1.98 11.80
C ASN A 337 -18.96 1.71 13.06
N HIS A 338 -18.61 2.31 14.19
CA HIS A 338 -19.57 2.50 15.25
C HIS A 338 -20.48 3.65 14.80
N ALA A 339 -21.77 3.36 14.65
CA ALA A 339 -22.82 4.30 14.23
C ALA A 339 -23.05 5.48 15.22
N SER A 340 -22.01 5.95 15.91
CA SER A 340 -22.06 7.07 16.83
C SER A 340 -21.71 8.37 16.11
N GLU A 341 -22.29 9.46 16.61
CA GLU A 341 -22.03 10.82 16.15
C GLU A 341 -20.57 11.27 16.32
N ASP A 342 -19.75 10.46 17.00
CA ASP A 342 -18.34 10.67 17.35
C ASP A 342 -17.37 9.78 16.55
N PHE A 343 -17.46 9.80 15.22
CA PHE A 343 -16.56 9.10 14.29
C PHE A 343 -15.06 9.41 14.52
N PHE A 344 -14.75 10.60 15.04
CA PHE A 344 -13.41 11.09 15.30
C PHE A 344 -13.27 11.45 16.79
N ASP A 345 -12.81 10.50 17.60
CA ASP A 345 -12.73 10.67 19.06
C ASP A 345 -11.52 11.51 19.53
N ASN A 346 -11.44 11.75 20.84
CA ASN A 346 -10.34 12.50 21.47
C ASN A 346 -8.97 11.80 21.36
N VAL A 347 -8.92 10.48 21.12
CA VAL A 347 -7.66 9.74 20.95
C VAL A 347 -7.06 10.09 19.59
N HIS A 348 -7.87 10.06 18.54
CA HIS A 348 -7.45 10.45 17.19
C HIS A 348 -7.00 11.92 17.14
N VAL A 349 -7.76 12.82 17.78
CA VAL A 349 -7.39 14.26 17.90
C VAL A 349 -6.03 14.43 18.58
N LYS A 350 -5.79 13.75 19.70
CA LYS A 350 -4.51 13.84 20.44
C LYS A 350 -3.33 13.33 19.61
N LEU A 351 -3.51 12.21 18.92
CA LEU A 351 -2.50 11.63 18.05
C LEU A 351 -2.12 12.60 16.93
N LEU A 352 -3.12 13.15 16.25
CA LEU A 352 -2.92 14.11 15.18
C LEU A 352 -2.24 15.39 15.69
N THR A 353 -2.72 15.93 16.81
CA THR A 353 -2.14 17.12 17.46
C THR A 353 -0.68 16.92 17.84
N HIS A 354 -0.32 15.73 18.33
CA HIS A 354 1.07 15.40 18.70
C HIS A 354 2.03 15.51 17.51
N TYR A 355 1.62 15.02 16.33
CA TYR A 355 2.47 15.06 15.13
C TYR A 355 2.35 16.36 14.33
N ILE A 356 1.27 17.14 14.49
CA ILE A 356 1.18 18.52 14.00
C ILE A 356 2.16 19.41 14.79
N ARG A 357 2.08 19.37 16.12
CA ARG A 357 2.91 20.16 17.05
C ARG A 357 4.19 19.44 17.45
N PHE A 358 4.81 18.76 16.50
CA PHE A 358 6.01 17.99 16.78
C PHE A 358 7.09 18.91 17.36
N LYS A 359 7.60 18.56 18.56
CA LYS A 359 8.30 19.45 19.52
C LYS A 359 9.49 20.28 18.96
N THR A 360 10.00 19.93 17.79
CA THR A 360 11.20 20.53 17.20
C THR A 360 10.92 21.54 16.08
N LEU A 361 9.65 21.84 15.80
CA LEU A 361 9.24 22.63 14.65
C LEU A 361 8.91 24.08 15.00
N LEU A 362 9.14 24.97 14.03
CA LEU A 362 8.79 26.38 14.08
C LEU A 362 7.33 26.59 13.63
N GLU A 363 6.73 27.73 13.98
CA GLU A 363 5.34 28.06 13.62
C GLU A 363 5.00 27.91 12.13
N PRO A 364 5.85 28.34 11.16
CA PRO A 364 5.55 28.12 9.74
C PRO A 364 5.49 26.63 9.35
N GLU A 365 6.29 25.78 10.00
CA GLU A 365 6.31 24.34 9.74
C GLU A 365 5.10 23.65 10.37
N ILE A 366 4.64 24.13 11.54
CA ILE A 366 3.38 23.71 12.17
C ILE A 366 2.20 24.09 11.27
N GLN A 367 2.17 25.33 10.76
CA GLN A 367 1.12 25.78 9.83
C GLN A 367 1.10 24.93 8.54
N ALA A 368 2.26 24.60 7.99
CA ALA A 368 2.35 23.71 6.82
C ALA A 368 1.75 22.32 7.10
N ARG A 369 1.94 21.79 8.32
CA ARG A 369 1.35 20.51 8.76
C ARG A 369 -0.16 20.59 8.96
N GLU A 370 -0.63 21.66 9.57
CA GLU A 370 -2.06 21.93 9.71
C GLU A 370 -2.74 21.94 8.35
N VAL A 371 -2.16 22.61 7.35
CA VAL A 371 -2.66 22.60 5.97
C VAL A 371 -2.60 21.20 5.34
N GLN A 372 -1.51 20.45 5.51
CA GLN A 372 -1.42 19.06 5.02
C GLN A 372 -2.44 18.14 5.69
N CYS A 373 -2.80 18.39 6.95
CA CYS A 373 -3.90 17.71 7.62
C CYS A 373 -5.24 17.97 6.92
N LEU A 374 -5.53 19.23 6.57
CA LEU A 374 -6.75 19.57 5.82
C LEU A 374 -6.80 18.89 4.46
N TYR A 375 -5.67 18.81 3.75
CA TYR A 375 -5.59 18.05 2.50
C TYR A 375 -5.83 16.56 2.68
N GLY A 376 -5.37 15.94 3.78
CA GLY A 376 -5.69 14.55 4.10
C GLY A 376 -7.19 14.31 4.22
N PHE A 377 -7.92 15.21 4.90
CA PHE A 377 -9.38 15.13 5.00
C PHE A 377 -10.10 15.40 3.68
N GLN A 378 -9.60 16.33 2.86
CA GLN A 378 -10.13 16.60 1.52
C GLN A 378 -10.03 15.35 0.63
N ILE A 379 -8.85 14.73 0.57
CA ILE A 379 -8.60 13.50 -0.20
C ILE A 379 -9.58 12.40 0.24
N MET A 380 -9.67 12.16 1.54
CA MET A 380 -10.56 11.10 2.04
C MET A 380 -12.04 11.42 1.87
N SER A 381 -12.45 12.68 1.95
CA SER A 381 -13.82 13.07 1.64
C SER A 381 -14.16 12.76 0.18
N ALA A 382 -13.23 12.97 -0.75
CA ALA A 382 -13.43 12.67 -2.17
C ALA A 382 -13.48 11.15 -2.42
N VAL A 383 -12.52 10.39 -1.86
CA VAL A 383 -12.49 8.91 -1.91
C VAL A 383 -13.81 8.31 -1.40
N LEU A 384 -14.31 8.81 -0.27
CA LEU A 384 -15.55 8.33 0.34
C LEU A 384 -16.84 8.89 -0.28
N LYS A 385 -16.74 9.64 -1.40
CA LYS A 385 -17.87 10.25 -2.12
C LYS A 385 -18.72 11.19 -1.23
N HIS A 386 -18.06 12.01 -0.42
CA HIS A 386 -18.66 13.06 0.42
C HIS A 386 -19.79 12.55 1.34
N PRO A 387 -19.48 11.67 2.31
CA PRO A 387 -20.47 11.26 3.30
C PRO A 387 -21.02 12.48 4.04
N ARG A 388 -22.36 12.64 4.03
CA ARG A 388 -23.06 13.89 4.39
C ARG A 388 -22.59 14.44 5.74
N GLY A 389 -21.99 15.62 5.70
CA GLY A 389 -21.57 16.37 6.89
C GLY A 389 -20.32 15.86 7.60
N MET A 390 -19.64 14.80 7.11
CA MET A 390 -18.42 14.28 7.73
C MET A 390 -17.32 15.34 7.80
N ILE A 391 -16.96 15.91 6.65
CA ILE A 391 -15.89 16.93 6.58
C ILE A 391 -16.25 18.19 7.39
N SER A 392 -17.52 18.58 7.38
CA SER A 392 -18.01 19.74 8.15
C SER A 392 -17.90 19.52 9.66
N LYS A 393 -18.39 18.38 10.18
CA LYS A 393 -18.26 18.04 11.60
C LYS A 393 -16.80 17.99 12.05
N LEU A 394 -15.94 17.43 11.21
CA LEU A 394 -14.52 17.26 11.48
C LEU A 394 -13.79 18.60 11.52
N PHE A 395 -14.05 19.50 10.56
CA PHE A 395 -13.47 20.84 10.55
C PHE A 395 -13.90 21.65 11.78
N HIS A 396 -15.18 21.60 12.16
CA HIS A 396 -15.66 22.23 13.40
C HIS A 396 -14.95 21.66 14.63
N LYS A 397 -14.80 20.33 14.73
CA LYS A 397 -14.11 19.68 15.86
C LYS A 397 -12.64 20.10 15.94
N LEU A 398 -11.92 20.09 14.81
CA LEU A 398 -10.51 20.50 14.77
C LEU A 398 -10.31 21.97 15.14
N HIS A 399 -11.26 22.84 14.79
CA HIS A 399 -11.26 24.23 15.20
C HIS A 399 -11.57 24.39 16.69
N GLN A 400 -12.63 23.75 17.20
CA GLN A 400 -13.02 23.79 18.61
C GLN A 400 -11.93 23.26 19.55
N ASP A 401 -11.29 22.15 19.17
CA ASP A 401 -10.20 21.53 19.94
C ASP A 401 -8.86 22.26 19.74
N SER A 402 -8.83 23.38 19.00
CA SER A 402 -7.63 24.16 18.69
C SER A 402 -6.51 23.28 18.11
N VAL A 403 -6.85 22.34 17.22
CA VAL A 403 -5.88 21.47 16.54
C VAL A 403 -5.29 22.18 15.32
N ILE A 404 -6.12 22.94 14.63
CA ILE A 404 -5.78 23.68 13.41
C ILE A 404 -6.14 25.15 13.63
N SER A 405 -5.18 26.03 13.33
CA SER A 405 -5.36 27.48 13.42
C SER A 405 -6.35 28.00 12.37
N LYS A 406 -6.99 29.13 12.68
CA LYS A 406 -7.87 29.83 11.73
C LYS A 406 -7.12 30.24 10.47
N GLU A 407 -5.88 30.69 10.63
CA GLU A 407 -4.99 31.08 9.54
C GLU A 407 -4.72 29.92 8.60
N SER A 408 -4.56 28.69 9.12
CA SER A 408 -4.40 27.48 8.31
C SER A 408 -5.65 27.12 7.51
N PHE A 409 -6.85 27.28 8.08
CA PHE A 409 -8.10 27.08 7.33
C PHE A 409 -8.23 28.09 6.17
N GLU A 410 -7.91 29.36 6.41
CA GLU A 410 -7.94 30.40 5.38
C GLU A 410 -6.81 30.22 4.33
N LEU A 411 -5.63 29.76 4.76
CA LEU A 411 -4.52 29.44 3.87
C LEU A 411 -4.88 28.25 2.96
N TRP A 412 -5.45 27.19 3.53
CA TRP A 412 -5.97 26.06 2.77
C TRP A 412 -7.03 26.52 1.77
N LYS A 413 -7.99 27.36 2.18
CA LYS A 413 -9.06 27.89 1.31
C LYS A 413 -8.49 28.70 0.14
N ARG A 414 -7.60 29.66 0.42
CA ARG A 414 -7.01 30.57 -0.60
C ARG A 414 -5.90 29.94 -1.46
N GLY A 415 -5.25 28.89 -0.97
CA GLY A 415 -4.07 28.33 -1.63
C GLY A 415 -4.42 27.63 -2.93
N ASP A 416 -4.27 28.31 -4.07
CA ASP A 416 -4.32 27.68 -5.41
C ASP A 416 -2.98 27.00 -5.77
N ASN A 417 -1.92 27.29 -4.99
CA ASN A 417 -0.57 26.82 -5.23
C ASN A 417 -0.35 25.40 -4.70
N PHE A 418 -0.90 24.42 -5.38
CA PHE A 418 -0.38 23.07 -5.29
C PHE A 418 0.78 22.89 -6.28
N LYS A 419 1.85 22.24 -5.82
CA LYS A 419 2.88 21.70 -6.72
C LYS A 419 2.18 20.80 -7.75
N ALA A 420 2.53 20.99 -9.03
CA ALA A 420 1.98 20.25 -10.16
C ALA A 420 1.89 18.74 -9.89
N GLY A 421 0.76 18.12 -10.22
CA GLY A 421 0.51 16.69 -10.01
C GLY A 421 -0.80 16.37 -9.27
N PHE A 422 -1.51 17.38 -8.77
CA PHE A 422 -2.86 17.23 -8.24
C PHE A 422 -3.86 18.11 -8.99
N ASN A 423 -3.95 17.95 -10.31
CA ASN A 423 -4.98 18.66 -11.08
C ASN A 423 -6.41 18.19 -10.71
N GLU A 424 -6.56 17.10 -9.93
CA GLU A 424 -7.81 16.62 -9.30
C GLU A 424 -8.08 17.27 -7.93
N ASP A 425 -7.09 17.93 -7.33
CA ASP A 425 -7.26 18.63 -6.04
C ASP A 425 -8.08 19.90 -6.22
N LEU A 426 -8.10 20.54 -7.39
CA LEU A 426 -8.91 21.75 -7.58
C LEU A 426 -10.40 21.43 -7.57
N GLU A 427 -10.84 20.34 -8.20
CA GLU A 427 -12.24 19.92 -8.21
C GLU A 427 -12.70 19.42 -6.83
N THR A 428 -11.90 18.55 -6.20
CA THR A 428 -12.21 18.05 -4.85
C THR A 428 -12.17 19.17 -3.81
N LYS A 429 -11.26 20.14 -3.95
CA LYS A 429 -11.21 21.33 -3.10
C LYS A 429 -12.39 22.25 -3.32
N THR A 430 -12.77 22.53 -4.58
CA THR A 430 -13.93 23.38 -4.90
C THR A 430 -15.18 22.79 -4.24
N MET A 431 -15.41 21.49 -4.43
CA MET A 431 -16.52 20.79 -3.81
C MET A 431 -16.44 20.80 -2.27
N ALA A 432 -15.25 20.57 -1.69
CA ALA A 432 -15.06 20.62 -0.24
C ALA A 432 -15.34 22.03 0.33
N VAL A 433 -14.88 23.09 -0.34
CA VAL A 433 -15.13 24.48 0.05
C VAL A 433 -16.63 24.79 0.00
N GLU A 434 -17.33 24.34 -1.05
CA GLU A 434 -18.79 24.49 -1.13
C GLU A 434 -19.51 23.83 0.06
N PHE A 435 -19.13 22.60 0.42
CA PHE A 435 -19.67 21.91 1.59
C PHE A 435 -19.30 22.56 2.94
N LEU A 436 -18.22 23.34 2.97
CA LEU A 436 -17.72 24.02 4.16
C LEU A 436 -18.13 25.50 4.24
N ASN A 437 -18.94 25.99 3.31
CA ASN A 437 -19.38 27.39 3.29
C ASN A 437 -19.96 27.85 4.64
N SER A 438 -20.79 27.04 5.29
CA SER A 438 -21.35 27.36 6.62
C SER A 438 -20.30 27.47 7.72
N PHE A 439 -19.27 26.61 7.68
CA PHE A 439 -18.13 26.67 8.61
C PHE A 439 -17.29 27.93 8.41
N PHE A 440 -17.03 28.31 7.15
CA PHE A 440 -16.29 29.55 6.89
C PHE A 440 -17.10 30.81 7.25
N LEU A 441 -18.43 30.77 7.09
CA LEU A 441 -19.28 31.87 7.57
C LEU A 441 -19.26 32.00 9.10
N SER A 442 -19.26 30.89 9.85
CA SER A 442 -19.16 30.95 11.31
C SER A 442 -17.77 31.40 11.79
N LEU A 443 -16.71 31.03 11.08
CA LEU A 443 -15.35 31.55 11.34
C LEU A 443 -15.28 33.07 11.19
N VAL A 444 -15.98 33.65 10.22
CA VAL A 444 -16.03 35.12 10.02
C VAL A 444 -16.96 35.79 11.03
N GLY A 445 -18.12 35.22 11.32
CA GLY A 445 -19.09 35.76 12.28
C GLY A 445 -18.56 35.85 13.71
N ASN A 446 -17.71 34.91 14.14
CA ASN A 446 -17.10 34.99 15.47
C ASN A 446 -16.08 36.15 15.61
N ASN A 447 -15.70 36.84 14.52
CA ASN A 447 -14.84 38.02 14.61
C ASN A 447 -15.61 39.32 14.87
N SER A 448 -16.91 39.40 14.55
CA SER A 448 -17.67 40.64 14.77
C SER A 448 -18.02 40.86 16.24
N ASP A 449 -18.05 39.78 17.02
CA ASP A 449 -18.49 39.83 18.42
C ASP A 449 -17.32 40.06 19.41
N GLU A 450 -16.07 39.88 18.98
CA GLU A 450 -14.89 40.16 19.81
C GLU A 450 -14.43 41.64 19.75
N ASP A 451 -14.81 42.39 18.71
CA ASP A 451 -14.50 43.82 18.58
C ASP A 451 -15.54 44.77 19.23
N GLU A 452 -16.72 44.26 19.65
CA GLU A 452 -17.77 45.08 20.29
C GLU A 452 -17.73 45.12 21.82
N THR A 453 -16.74 44.51 22.47
CA THR A 453 -16.58 44.56 23.95
C THR A 453 -15.40 45.39 24.45
N ALA A 454 -14.81 46.22 23.59
CA ALA A 454 -13.80 47.20 23.96
C ALA A 454 -14.22 48.63 23.58
N GLU A 455 -15.29 49.13 24.20
CA GLU A 455 -15.48 50.58 24.42
C GLU A 455 -15.67 50.89 25.91
#